data_AF-A0A949IRG8-F1
#
_entry.id   AF-A0A949IRG8-F1
#
_cell.length_a   1.000
_cell.length_b   1.000
_cell.length_c   1.000
_cell.angle_alpha   90.00
_cell.angle_beta   90.00
_cell.angle_gamma   90.00
#
_symmetry.space_group_name_H-M   'P 1'
#
loop_
_entity.id
_entity.type
_entity.pdbx_description
1 polymer ?
#
loop_
_entity_poly.entity_id
_entity_poly.type
_entity_poly.pdbx_seq_one_letter_code
_entity_poly.pdbx_strand_id
1 'polypeptide(L)'
;MHLPSPLYRLVETAPPAVEPLTLSEVKTFLRVDQSNDDNFITGLITAARMFCEAETGRALIERNYSLFLDRWPDDERYSAFDYRDAERRIPTPLVIAPRGIGLPYPPLVSVAQVNVYAADNSVTVFDASNYFVDTAGAPGRLVLTLGAVPPLPWRIANGIEIQYTAGYGLAETDVPQLLRQGMMQIIAHLYEHRGDSPDQALLASGAAAIFKPYRLASLR
;
A
#
# COMPACT_ATOMS: atom_id res chain seq x y z
N MET A 1 -14.51 -6.25 -26.00
CA MET A 1 -13.47 -5.21 -26.07
C MET A 1 -12.99 -4.98 -24.65
N HIS A 2 -11.96 -5.71 -24.22
CA HIS A 2 -11.47 -5.67 -22.84
C HIS A 2 -10.71 -4.35 -22.69
N LEU A 3 -11.29 -3.38 -21.99
CA LEU A 3 -10.55 -2.18 -21.60
C LEU A 3 -9.36 -2.65 -20.75
N PRO A 4 -8.13 -2.16 -21.00
CA PRO A 4 -7.02 -2.48 -20.12
C PRO A 4 -7.37 -2.00 -18.70
N SER A 5 -7.05 -2.83 -17.69
CA SER A 5 -7.15 -2.48 -16.27
C SER A 5 -6.62 -1.05 -16.04
N PRO A 6 -7.24 -0.23 -15.17
CA PRO A 6 -6.73 1.12 -14.93
C PRO A 6 -5.26 1.04 -14.52
N LEU A 7 -4.38 1.65 -15.30
CA LEU A 7 -2.94 1.71 -15.05
C LEU A 7 -2.73 2.67 -13.87
N TYR A 8 -2.91 2.17 -12.66
CA TYR A 8 -2.57 2.94 -11.47
C TYR A 8 -1.04 3.03 -11.35
N ARG A 9 -0.54 4.20 -10.99
CA ARG A 9 0.88 4.42 -10.68
C ARG A 9 1.00 4.87 -9.24
N LEU A 10 1.71 4.10 -8.43
CA LEU A 10 2.02 4.46 -7.06
C LEU A 10 3.43 5.04 -6.98
N VAL A 11 3.54 6.22 -6.38
CA VAL A 11 4.82 6.88 -6.14
C VAL A 11 4.97 7.09 -4.65
N GLU A 12 6.07 6.59 -4.11
CA GLU A 12 6.48 6.96 -2.77
C GLU A 12 7.18 8.31 -2.81
N THR A 13 6.73 9.26 -2.00
CA THR A 13 7.21 10.65 -2.05
C THR A 13 8.45 10.88 -1.21
N ALA A 14 8.70 10.04 -0.20
CA ALA A 14 9.90 10.08 0.64
C ALA A 14 10.23 8.71 1.24
N PRO A 15 11.53 8.34 1.37
CA PRO A 15 11.98 7.14 2.07
C PRO A 15 11.52 7.12 3.54
N PRO A 16 11.54 5.95 4.20
CA PRO A 16 11.12 5.90 5.59
C PRO A 16 12.13 6.68 6.43
N ALA A 17 11.64 7.50 7.37
CA ALA A 17 12.51 8.36 8.18
C ALA A 17 13.44 7.57 9.11
N VAL A 18 13.02 6.36 9.49
CA VAL A 18 13.74 5.40 10.32
C VAL A 18 13.55 3.99 9.78
N GLU A 19 14.41 3.05 10.17
CA GLU A 19 14.21 1.63 9.86
C GLU A 19 13.47 0.92 11.01
N PRO A 20 12.73 -0.19 10.77
CA PRO A 20 11.99 -0.92 11.81
C PRO A 20 12.83 -1.57 12.91
N LEU A 21 14.15 -1.62 12.74
CA LEU A 21 15.10 -2.23 13.66
C LEU A 21 16.34 -1.32 13.77
N THR A 22 16.82 -1.13 14.99
CA THR A 22 18.11 -0.44 15.20
C THR A 22 19.29 -1.35 14.88
N LEU A 23 20.42 -0.75 14.52
CA LEU A 23 21.69 -1.46 14.39
C LEU A 23 22.08 -2.19 15.68
N SER A 24 21.88 -1.56 16.85
CA SER A 24 22.25 -2.15 18.15
C SER A 24 21.44 -3.40 18.47
N GLU A 25 20.13 -3.40 18.17
CA GLU A 25 19.29 -4.58 18.38
C GLU A 25 19.74 -5.75 17.50
N VAL A 26 20.02 -5.46 16.22
CA VAL A 26 20.45 -6.49 15.27
C VAL A 26 21.83 -7.04 15.63
N LYS A 27 22.78 -6.19 16.00
CA LYS A 27 24.10 -6.63 16.48
C LYS A 27 24.00 -7.53 17.71
N THR A 28 23.12 -7.18 18.64
CA THR A 28 22.83 -8.00 19.82
C THR A 28 22.30 -9.38 19.40
N PHE A 29 21.37 -9.42 18.44
CA PHE A 29 20.80 -10.67 17.92
C PHE A 29 21.83 -11.55 17.21
N LEU A 30 22.68 -10.94 16.38
CA LEU A 30 23.76 -11.62 15.63
C LEU A 30 24.99 -11.94 16.48
N ARG A 31 25.05 -11.46 17.73
CA ARG A 31 26.22 -11.56 18.63
C ARG A 31 27.49 -10.95 18.02
N VAL A 32 27.34 -9.76 17.43
CA VAL A 32 28.44 -9.00 16.80
C VAL A 32 28.76 -7.77 17.64
N ASP A 33 29.92 -7.75 18.28
CA ASP A 33 30.34 -6.62 19.13
C ASP A 33 31.20 -5.58 18.37
N GLN A 34 31.92 -6.02 17.34
CA GLN A 34 32.81 -5.16 16.53
C GLN A 34 32.04 -4.20 15.61
N SER A 35 32.68 -3.10 15.19
CA SER A 35 32.07 -2.09 14.33
C SER A 35 32.32 -2.28 12.83
N ASN A 36 33.18 -3.22 12.43
CA ASN A 36 33.58 -3.40 11.03
C ASN A 36 32.41 -3.82 10.13
N ASP A 37 31.41 -4.50 10.69
CA ASP A 37 30.23 -4.98 9.97
C ASP A 37 29.05 -4.00 10.02
N ASP A 38 29.17 -2.84 10.69
CA ASP A 38 28.04 -1.93 10.96
C ASP A 38 27.34 -1.46 9.68
N ASN A 39 28.12 -1.08 8.66
CA ASN A 39 27.58 -0.67 7.36
C ASN A 39 26.88 -1.81 6.63
N PHE A 40 27.43 -3.03 6.73
CA PHE A 40 26.84 -4.21 6.12
C PHE A 40 25.51 -4.58 6.79
N ILE A 41 25.49 -4.60 8.12
CA ILE A 41 24.29 -4.88 8.92
C ILE A 41 23.21 -3.81 8.66
N THR A 42 23.60 -2.54 8.56
CA THR A 42 22.67 -1.46 8.18
C THR A 42 22.02 -1.72 6.83
N GLY A 43 22.80 -2.17 5.84
CA GLY A 43 22.26 -2.57 4.53
C GLY A 43 21.31 -3.78 4.61
N LEU A 44 21.61 -4.76 5.47
CA LEU A 44 20.73 -5.90 5.72
C LEU A 44 19.41 -5.51 6.38
N ILE A 45 19.40 -4.51 7.27
CA ILE A 45 18.18 -3.98 7.88
C ILE A 45 17.25 -3.41 6.81
N THR A 46 17.77 -2.55 5.93
CA THR A 46 17.01 -1.99 4.80
C THR A 46 16.49 -3.09 3.88
N ALA A 47 17.34 -4.08 3.54
CA ALA A 47 16.92 -5.21 2.71
C ALA A 47 15.81 -6.04 3.36
N ALA A 48 15.92 -6.33 4.66
CA ALA A 48 14.93 -7.08 5.42
C ALA A 48 13.57 -6.35 5.49
N ARG A 49 13.58 -5.02 5.63
CA ARG A 49 12.34 -4.22 5.50
C ARG A 49 11.73 -4.44 4.13
N MET A 50 12.52 -4.29 3.05
CA MET A 50 12.01 -4.45 1.69
C MET A 50 11.42 -5.85 1.44
N PHE A 51 12.06 -6.92 1.94
CA PHE A 51 11.50 -8.27 1.90
C PHE A 51 10.17 -8.38 2.66
N CYS A 52 10.10 -7.83 3.88
CA CYS A 52 8.88 -7.85 4.67
C CYS A 52 7.73 -7.07 4.00
N GLU A 53 7.99 -5.87 3.49
CA GLU A 53 7.00 -5.04 2.81
C GLU A 53 6.51 -5.68 1.51
N ALA A 54 7.42 -6.27 0.73
CA ALA A 54 7.08 -7.00 -0.50
C ALA A 54 6.18 -8.22 -0.23
N GLU A 55 6.46 -8.96 0.85
CA GLU A 55 5.70 -10.15 1.22
C GLU A 55 4.34 -9.85 1.82
N THR A 56 4.27 -8.85 2.68
CA THR A 56 3.04 -8.52 3.41
C THR A 56 2.14 -7.57 2.62
N GLY A 57 2.71 -6.79 1.69
CA GLY A 57 2.02 -5.72 0.98
C GLY A 57 1.71 -4.52 1.88
N ARG A 58 2.47 -4.32 2.96
CA ARG A 58 2.27 -3.30 4.00
C ARG A 58 3.43 -2.32 4.04
N ALA A 59 3.17 -1.08 4.45
CA ALA A 59 4.23 -0.16 4.87
C ALA A 59 4.55 -0.43 6.35
N LEU A 60 5.83 -0.60 6.70
CA LEU A 60 6.20 -0.80 8.10
C LEU A 60 6.27 0.53 8.86
N ILE A 61 7.05 1.46 8.34
CA ILE A 61 7.19 2.83 8.88
C ILE A 61 6.32 3.78 8.05
N GLU A 62 5.73 4.76 8.73
CA GLU A 62 4.87 5.76 8.11
C GLU A 62 5.57 6.52 6.98
N ARG A 63 4.96 6.50 5.80
CA ARG A 63 5.43 7.16 4.58
C ARG A 63 4.28 7.76 3.80
N ASN A 64 4.63 8.76 3.01
CA ASN A 64 3.70 9.48 2.15
C ASN A 64 3.75 8.91 0.73
N TYR A 65 2.57 8.65 0.18
CA TYR A 65 2.36 8.07 -1.13
C TYR A 65 1.47 8.97 -1.99
N SER A 66 1.79 9.06 -3.28
CA SER A 66 0.91 9.59 -4.32
C SER A 66 0.46 8.44 -5.21
N LEU A 67 -0.84 8.11 -5.14
CA LEU A 67 -1.49 7.17 -6.06
C LEU A 67 -2.11 7.94 -7.21
N PHE A 68 -1.57 7.74 -8.41
CA PHE A 68 -2.11 8.29 -9.63
C PHE A 68 -3.03 7.30 -10.32
N LEU A 69 -4.18 7.80 -10.78
CA LEU A 69 -5.19 7.05 -11.50
C LEU A 69 -5.55 7.83 -12.77
N ASP A 70 -5.76 7.13 -13.88
CA ASP A 70 -6.24 7.75 -15.12
C ASP A 70 -7.65 8.31 -14.95
N ARG A 71 -8.49 7.56 -14.21
CA ARG A 71 -9.87 7.91 -13.89
C ARG A 71 -10.30 7.21 -12.62
N TRP A 72 -11.39 7.68 -12.02
CA TRP A 72 -12.04 6.96 -10.94
C TRP A 72 -12.45 5.56 -11.46
N PRO A 73 -12.24 4.47 -10.70
CA PRO A 73 -12.64 3.14 -11.16
C PRO A 73 -14.13 3.10 -11.49
N ASP A 74 -14.45 2.82 -12.75
CA ASP A 74 -15.82 2.52 -13.15
C ASP A 74 -16.24 1.23 -12.44
N ASP A 75 -17.42 1.24 -11.83
CA ASP A 75 -18.04 -0.03 -11.45
C ASP A 75 -18.54 -0.69 -12.75
N GLU A 76 -17.73 -1.58 -13.33
CA GLU A 76 -18.11 -2.35 -14.53
C GLU A 76 -19.41 -3.17 -14.32
N ARG A 77 -19.91 -3.30 -13.08
CA ARG A 77 -21.19 -3.94 -12.79
C ARG A 77 -22.41 -3.02 -12.99
N TYR A 78 -22.21 -1.73 -13.26
CA TYR A 78 -23.29 -0.75 -13.40
C TYR A 78 -23.03 0.30 -14.49
N SER A 79 -22.80 -0.14 -15.73
CA SER A 79 -23.14 0.73 -16.85
C SER A 79 -24.65 0.96 -16.82
N ALA A 80 -25.09 2.14 -16.36
CA ALA A 80 -26.49 2.60 -16.42
C ALA A 80 -27.00 2.81 -17.87
N PHE A 81 -26.34 2.18 -18.85
CA PHE A 81 -26.54 2.34 -20.28
C PHE A 81 -26.54 1.02 -21.06
N ASP A 82 -26.64 -0.15 -20.42
CA ASP A 82 -27.05 -1.36 -21.14
C ASP A 82 -28.59 -1.40 -21.30
N TYR A 83 -29.11 -0.45 -22.07
CA TYR A 83 -30.54 -0.31 -22.43
C TYR A 83 -30.99 -1.37 -23.45
N ARG A 84 -30.52 -2.63 -23.35
CA ARG A 84 -30.90 -3.69 -24.28
C ARG A 84 -31.96 -4.65 -23.77
N ASP A 85 -32.28 -4.66 -22.46
CA ASP A 85 -33.33 -5.51 -21.90
C ASP A 85 -34.29 -4.70 -21.01
N ALA A 86 -35.16 -3.92 -21.65
CA ALA A 86 -36.20 -3.11 -20.99
C ALA A 86 -37.35 -3.93 -20.34
N GLU A 87 -37.31 -5.26 -20.35
CA GLU A 87 -38.42 -6.12 -19.92
C GLU A 87 -38.24 -6.79 -18.55
N ARG A 88 -37.05 -6.73 -17.94
CA ARG A 88 -36.89 -7.11 -16.53
C ARG A 88 -37.08 -5.89 -15.64
N ARG A 89 -38.36 -5.64 -15.34
CA ARG A 89 -38.88 -4.71 -14.33
C ARG A 89 -38.39 -5.06 -12.93
N ILE A 90 -37.10 -4.89 -12.66
CA ILE A 90 -36.55 -4.83 -11.30
C ILE A 90 -36.24 -3.34 -11.07
N PRO A 91 -37.07 -2.60 -10.31
CA PRO A 91 -36.57 -1.39 -9.69
C PRO A 91 -35.59 -1.89 -8.63
N THR A 92 -34.29 -1.94 -8.94
CA THR A 92 -33.30 -2.32 -7.93
C THR A 92 -33.29 -1.23 -6.87
N PRO A 93 -33.71 -1.52 -5.63
CA PRO A 93 -33.61 -0.53 -4.57
C PRO A 93 -32.13 -0.47 -4.17
N LEU A 94 -31.50 0.70 -4.32
CA LEU A 94 -30.30 1.11 -3.60
C LEU A 94 -29.25 0.00 -3.38
N VAL A 95 -28.72 -0.61 -4.45
CA VAL A 95 -27.62 -1.58 -4.31
C VAL A 95 -26.30 -0.82 -4.22
N ILE A 96 -25.82 -0.66 -2.99
CA ILE A 96 -24.58 0.02 -2.61
C ILE A 96 -23.40 -0.90 -2.93
N ALA A 97 -22.92 -0.90 -4.18
CA ALA A 97 -21.59 -1.41 -4.49
C ALA A 97 -20.53 -0.49 -3.85
N PRO A 98 -19.35 -0.99 -3.45
CA PRO A 98 -18.33 -0.16 -2.83
C PRO A 98 -17.79 0.85 -3.86
N ARG A 99 -18.28 2.10 -3.80
CA ARG A 99 -17.79 3.28 -4.55
C ARG A 99 -16.43 3.75 -4.03
N GLY A 100 -15.52 2.83 -3.72
CA GLY A 100 -14.30 3.13 -2.99
C GLY A 100 -13.05 2.54 -3.61
N ILE A 101 -11.94 3.24 -3.42
CA ILE A 101 -10.61 2.89 -3.92
C ILE A 101 -9.80 2.33 -2.76
N GLY A 102 -9.28 1.11 -2.91
CA GLY A 102 -8.31 0.54 -1.98
C GLY A 102 -6.97 1.26 -2.13
N LEU A 103 -6.43 1.76 -1.01
CA LEU A 103 -5.14 2.42 -0.96
C LEU A 103 -4.07 1.37 -0.59
N PRO A 104 -3.06 1.16 -1.46
CA PRO A 104 -2.00 0.19 -1.21
C PRO A 104 -1.17 0.50 0.05
N TYR A 105 -0.47 -0.52 0.55
CA TYR A 105 0.43 -0.46 1.70
C TYR A 105 -0.21 -0.09 3.05
N PRO A 106 -1.25 -0.80 3.52
CA PRO A 106 -1.79 -0.55 4.86
C PRO A 106 -0.77 -0.82 5.98
N PRO A 107 -1.00 -0.33 7.21
CA PRO A 107 -2.21 0.37 7.64
C PRO A 107 -2.27 1.83 7.13
N LEU A 108 -3.47 2.25 6.74
CA LEU A 108 -3.71 3.62 6.26
C LEU A 108 -3.82 4.56 7.48
N VAL A 109 -3.02 5.61 7.50
CA VAL A 109 -3.04 6.63 8.57
C VAL A 109 -4.01 7.74 8.21
N SER A 110 -3.85 8.34 7.03
CA SER A 110 -4.70 9.44 6.57
C SER A 110 -4.65 9.62 5.05
N VAL A 111 -5.61 10.36 4.50
CA VAL A 111 -5.55 10.90 3.14
C VAL A 111 -5.41 12.41 3.29
N ALA A 112 -4.32 12.96 2.75
CA ALA A 112 -4.05 14.38 2.79
C ALA A 112 -4.93 15.15 1.80
N GLN A 113 -4.95 14.71 0.53
CA GLN A 113 -5.68 15.42 -0.52
C GLN A 113 -5.97 14.52 -1.72
N VAL A 114 -7.06 14.83 -2.41
CA VAL A 114 -7.38 14.27 -3.73
C VAL A 114 -7.32 15.39 -4.77
N ASN A 115 -6.40 15.27 -5.71
CA ASN A 115 -6.17 16.23 -6.79
C ASN A 115 -6.74 15.69 -8.10
N VAL A 116 -7.36 16.58 -8.88
CA VAL A 116 -7.92 16.28 -10.20
C VAL A 116 -7.27 17.21 -11.21
N TYR A 117 -6.69 16.63 -12.26
CA TYR A 117 -5.98 17.35 -13.30
C TYR A 117 -6.88 17.62 -14.51
N ALA A 118 -6.90 18.89 -14.94
CA ALA A 118 -7.51 19.28 -16.21
C ALA A 118 -6.57 19.02 -17.40
N ALA A 119 -7.06 19.24 -18.63
CA ALA A 119 -6.32 18.98 -19.86
C ALA A 119 -5.07 19.88 -20.02
N ASP A 120 -5.06 21.05 -19.38
CA ASP A 120 -3.94 22.00 -19.34
C ASP A 120 -2.97 21.76 -18.17
N ASN A 121 -3.13 20.66 -17.43
CA ASN A 121 -2.41 20.31 -16.20
C ASN A 121 -2.70 21.23 -14.99
N SER A 122 -3.72 22.09 -15.05
CA SER A 122 -4.19 22.77 -13.84
C SER A 122 -4.80 21.76 -12.85
N VAL A 123 -4.65 22.05 -11.56
CA VAL A 123 -5.05 21.16 -10.47
C VAL A 123 -6.25 21.75 -9.74
N THR A 124 -7.29 20.94 -9.58
CA THR A 124 -8.43 21.24 -8.70
C THR A 124 -8.49 20.21 -7.58
N VAL A 125 -8.80 20.65 -6.37
CA VAL A 125 -8.98 19.76 -5.21
C VAL A 125 -10.38 19.17 -5.25
N PHE A 126 -10.48 17.85 -5.16
CA PHE A 126 -11.76 17.18 -4.96
C PHE A 126 -12.16 17.28 -3.49
N ASP A 127 -13.31 17.90 -3.22
CA ASP A 127 -13.73 18.26 -1.87
C ASP A 127 -13.86 17.02 -0.96
N ALA A 128 -13.34 17.13 0.26
CA ALA A 128 -13.43 16.10 1.29
C ALA A 128 -14.87 15.78 1.71
N SER A 129 -15.86 16.66 1.48
CA SER A 129 -17.28 16.34 1.72
C SER A 129 -17.81 15.23 0.80
N ASN A 130 -17.15 14.99 -0.32
CA ASN A 130 -17.56 14.00 -1.32
C ASN A 130 -17.07 12.58 -1.01
N TYR A 131 -16.22 12.40 0.01
CA TYR A 131 -15.68 11.11 0.37
C TYR A 131 -15.45 10.97 1.88
N PHE A 132 -15.30 9.74 2.35
CA PHE A 132 -14.77 9.45 3.68
C PHE A 132 -13.62 8.45 3.55
N VAL A 133 -12.77 8.41 4.56
CA VAL A 133 -11.59 7.54 4.59
C VAL A 133 -11.82 6.42 5.60
N ASP A 134 -11.87 5.19 5.11
CA ASP A 134 -11.87 3.97 5.93
C ASP A 134 -10.41 3.57 6.24
N THR A 135 -9.93 3.97 7.40
CA THR A 135 -8.60 3.59 7.93
C THR A 135 -8.61 2.25 8.66
N ALA A 136 -9.79 1.70 8.97
CA ALA A 136 -9.93 0.43 9.68
C ALA A 136 -9.70 -0.78 8.77
N GLY A 137 -9.96 -0.63 7.46
CA GLY A 137 -9.68 -1.64 6.45
C GLY A 137 -8.18 -1.92 6.25
N ALA A 138 -7.86 -3.15 5.85
CA ALA A 138 -6.55 -3.53 5.34
C ALA A 138 -6.72 -4.26 3.99
N PRO A 139 -6.62 -3.54 2.83
CA PRO A 139 -6.19 -2.15 2.69
C PRO A 139 -7.23 -1.12 3.17
N GLY A 140 -6.75 0.04 3.59
CA GLY A 140 -7.61 1.19 3.85
C GLY A 140 -8.24 1.69 2.54
N ARG A 141 -9.38 2.37 2.62
CA ARG A 141 -10.17 2.74 1.44
C ARG A 141 -10.58 4.20 1.47
N LEU A 142 -10.57 4.84 0.30
CA LEU A 142 -11.21 6.13 0.09
C LEU A 142 -12.57 5.87 -0.58
N VAL A 143 -13.66 6.20 0.09
CA VAL A 143 -15.03 5.82 -0.33
C VAL A 143 -15.86 7.07 -0.57
N LEU A 144 -16.52 7.16 -1.73
CA LEU A 144 -17.43 8.28 -2.01
C LEU A 144 -18.63 8.28 -1.07
N THR A 145 -19.03 9.46 -0.61
CA THR A 145 -20.29 9.64 0.12
C THR A 145 -21.48 9.36 -0.78
N LEU A 146 -22.61 9.03 -0.17
CA LEU A 146 -23.83 8.75 -0.92
C LEU A 146 -24.25 9.99 -1.73
N GLY A 147 -24.43 9.82 -3.04
CA GLY A 147 -24.80 10.90 -3.95
C GLY A 147 -23.62 11.73 -4.49
N ALA A 148 -22.40 11.52 -4.00
CA ALA A 148 -21.23 12.20 -4.55
C ALA A 148 -20.91 11.69 -5.95
N VAL A 149 -20.69 12.62 -6.89
CA VAL A 149 -20.25 12.29 -8.26
C VAL A 149 -18.73 12.06 -8.22
N PRO A 150 -18.22 10.95 -8.80
CA PRO A 150 -16.78 10.74 -8.89
C PRO A 150 -16.07 11.89 -9.62
N PRO A 151 -14.82 12.22 -9.26
CA PRO A 151 -14.08 13.23 -9.99
C PRO A 151 -13.84 12.80 -11.44
N LEU A 152 -14.13 13.71 -12.38
CA LEU A 152 -13.93 13.50 -13.81
C LEU A 152 -12.73 14.33 -14.28
N PRO A 153 -11.52 13.75 -14.38
CA PRO A 153 -10.37 14.45 -14.91
C PRO A 153 -10.50 14.66 -16.41
N TRP A 154 -9.98 15.79 -16.89
CA TRP A 154 -9.86 16.04 -18.34
C TRP A 154 -8.52 15.54 -18.90
N ARG A 155 -7.56 15.26 -18.02
CA ARG A 155 -6.30 14.62 -18.36
C ARG A 155 -6.54 13.11 -18.52
N ILE A 156 -6.19 12.59 -19.70
CA ILE A 156 -6.46 11.19 -20.09
C ILE A 156 -5.64 10.15 -19.33
N ALA A 157 -4.53 10.55 -18.69
CA ALA A 157 -3.64 9.65 -17.96
C ALA A 157 -3.08 10.33 -16.70
N ASN A 158 -3.04 9.62 -15.58
CA ASN A 158 -2.76 10.17 -14.24
C ASN A 158 -3.62 11.41 -13.94
N GLY A 159 -4.90 11.34 -14.30
CA GLY A 159 -5.85 12.44 -14.16
C GLY A 159 -6.28 12.71 -12.71
N ILE A 160 -6.15 11.73 -11.82
CA ILE A 160 -6.40 11.87 -10.38
C ILE A 160 -5.13 11.51 -9.64
N GLU A 161 -4.79 12.27 -8.61
CA GLU A 161 -3.75 11.95 -7.62
C GLU A 161 -4.38 11.90 -6.23
N ILE A 162 -4.15 10.80 -5.52
CA ILE A 162 -4.52 10.65 -4.11
C ILE A 162 -3.25 10.66 -3.29
N GLN A 163 -3.09 11.71 -2.47
CA GLN A 163 -1.97 11.84 -1.54
C GLN A 163 -2.39 11.29 -0.19
N TYR A 164 -1.69 10.27 0.30
CA TYR A 164 -2.04 9.59 1.53
C TYR A 164 -0.82 9.12 2.30
N THR A 165 -1.02 8.86 3.58
CA THR A 165 0.00 8.44 4.52
C THR A 165 -0.34 7.05 5.03
N ALA A 166 0.62 6.12 4.99
CA ALA A 166 0.43 4.75 5.43
C ALA A 166 1.68 4.18 6.10
N GLY A 167 1.47 3.29 7.06
CA GLY A 167 2.49 2.68 7.92
C GLY A 167 2.00 2.54 9.36
N TYR A 168 2.66 1.70 10.16
CA TYR A 168 2.23 1.44 11.53
C TYR A 168 2.45 2.64 12.47
N GLY A 169 3.44 3.48 12.18
CA GLY A 169 3.74 4.71 12.89
C GLY A 169 5.11 5.26 12.51
N LEU A 170 5.53 6.32 13.21
CA LEU A 170 6.78 7.03 12.94
C LEU A 170 7.99 6.40 13.66
N ALA A 171 7.75 5.58 14.68
CA ALA A 171 8.80 4.95 15.47
C ALA A 171 8.94 3.47 15.13
N GLU A 172 10.14 2.94 15.33
CA GLU A 172 10.44 1.52 15.13
C GLU A 172 9.53 0.63 16.00
N THR A 173 9.20 1.09 17.21
CA THR A 173 8.36 0.39 18.19
C THR A 173 6.90 0.27 17.78
N ASP A 174 6.46 1.06 16.80
CA ASP A 174 5.08 1.00 16.30
C ASP A 174 4.86 -0.23 15.40
N VAL A 175 5.96 -0.77 14.84
CA VAL A 175 5.92 -1.97 13.99
C VAL A 175 5.64 -3.21 14.85
N PRO A 176 4.64 -4.05 14.49
CA PRO A 176 4.32 -5.26 15.23
C PRO A 176 5.54 -6.14 15.49
N GLN A 177 5.71 -6.58 16.74
CA GLN A 177 6.89 -7.33 17.19
C GLN A 177 7.14 -8.60 16.36
N LEU A 178 6.09 -9.26 15.86
CA LEU A 178 6.25 -10.43 15.00
C LEU A 178 6.88 -10.09 13.64
N LEU A 179 6.54 -8.94 13.05
CA LEU A 179 7.18 -8.48 11.81
C LEU A 179 8.65 -8.14 12.05
N ARG A 180 8.95 -7.45 13.16
CA ARG A 180 10.32 -7.19 13.62
C ARG A 180 11.12 -8.50 13.81
N GLN A 181 10.50 -9.52 14.40
CA GLN A 181 11.14 -10.84 14.57
C GLN A 181 11.38 -11.55 13.23
N GLY A 182 10.44 -11.49 12.28
CA GLY A 182 10.65 -12.04 10.95
C GLY A 182 11.77 -11.35 10.19
N MET A 183 11.91 -10.03 10.34
CA MET A 183 13.05 -9.27 9.82
C MET A 183 14.37 -9.74 10.45
N MET A 184 14.42 -9.93 11.78
CA MET A 184 15.61 -10.47 12.45
C MET A 184 16.04 -11.85 11.89
N GLN A 185 15.07 -12.73 11.59
CA GLN A 185 15.36 -14.06 11.03
C GLN A 185 16.00 -13.98 9.64
N ILE A 186 15.45 -13.16 8.74
CA ILE A 186 16.05 -13.01 7.40
C ILE A 186 17.40 -12.30 7.45
N ILE A 187 17.60 -11.34 8.36
CA ILE A 187 18.90 -10.67 8.54
C ILE A 187 19.96 -11.68 8.96
N ALA A 188 19.68 -12.54 9.94
CA ALA A 188 20.64 -13.58 10.36
C ALA A 188 21.01 -14.52 9.20
N HIS A 189 20.02 -14.96 8.44
CA HIS A 189 20.26 -15.82 7.28
C HIS A 189 21.15 -15.12 6.23
N LEU A 190 20.83 -13.88 5.85
CA LEU A 190 21.61 -13.12 4.86
C LEU A 190 23.02 -12.78 5.36
N TYR A 191 23.19 -12.56 6.66
CA TYR A 191 24.48 -12.28 7.27
C TYR A 191 25.41 -13.50 7.24
N GLU A 192 24.85 -14.71 7.44
CA GLU A 192 25.59 -15.98 7.39
C GLU A 192 25.88 -16.44 5.95
N HIS A 193 24.95 -16.20 5.01
CA HIS A 193 25.00 -16.70 3.64
C HIS A 193 25.37 -15.60 2.63
N ARG A 194 26.39 -14.79 2.95
CA ARG A 194 26.77 -13.53 2.25
C ARG A 194 26.91 -13.65 0.71
N GLY A 195 25.79 -13.59 -0.02
CA GLY A 195 25.73 -13.68 -1.49
C GLY A 195 25.18 -14.99 -2.05
N ASP A 196 24.80 -15.94 -1.21
CA ASP A 196 24.23 -17.23 -1.65
C ASP A 196 22.70 -17.14 -1.82
N SER A 197 22.23 -17.52 -3.00
CA SER A 197 20.81 -17.80 -3.32
C SER A 197 19.78 -16.80 -2.74
N PRO A 198 19.80 -15.52 -3.15
CA PRO A 198 18.88 -14.51 -2.63
C PRO A 198 17.40 -14.88 -2.83
N ASP A 199 17.09 -15.61 -3.92
CA ASP A 199 15.73 -16.00 -4.29
C ASP A 199 15.05 -16.92 -3.25
N GLN A 200 15.83 -17.64 -2.44
CA GLN A 200 15.31 -18.57 -1.44
C GLN A 200 15.47 -18.08 0.00
N ALA A 201 16.18 -16.97 0.22
CA ALA A 201 16.54 -16.49 1.56
C ALA A 201 15.34 -16.33 2.50
N LEU A 202 14.21 -15.84 1.99
CA LEU A 202 13.00 -15.64 2.77
C LEU A 202 12.36 -16.97 3.24
N LEU A 203 12.38 -17.99 2.40
CA LEU A 203 11.87 -19.32 2.74
C LEU A 203 12.84 -20.04 3.66
N ALA A 204 14.14 -20.00 3.35
CA ALA A 204 15.20 -20.67 4.10
C ALA A 204 15.36 -20.11 5.52
N SER A 205 15.21 -18.80 5.70
CA SER A 205 15.21 -18.15 7.02
C SER A 205 13.98 -18.46 7.87
N GLY A 206 12.91 -19.02 7.29
CA GLY A 206 11.62 -19.20 7.96
C GLY A 206 10.82 -17.91 8.17
N ALA A 207 11.35 -16.75 7.76
CA ALA A 207 10.68 -15.46 7.87
C ALA A 207 9.34 -15.42 7.11
N ALA A 208 9.25 -16.10 5.96
CA ALA A 208 8.00 -16.23 5.20
C ALA A 208 6.81 -16.74 6.04
N ALA A 209 7.06 -17.69 6.96
CA ALA A 209 6.01 -18.24 7.82
C ALA A 209 5.51 -17.20 8.85
N ILE A 210 6.41 -16.36 9.34
CA ILE A 210 6.11 -15.28 10.29
C ILE A 210 5.32 -14.16 9.60
N PHE A 211 5.64 -13.84 8.35
CA PHE A 211 4.95 -12.81 7.57
C PHE A 211 3.57 -13.25 7.05
N LYS A 212 3.34 -14.56 6.91
CA LYS A 212 2.11 -15.13 6.34
C LYS A 212 0.80 -14.55 6.92
N PRO A 213 0.61 -14.40 8.24
CA PRO A 213 -0.64 -13.86 8.81
C PRO A 213 -0.86 -12.37 8.48
N TYR A 214 0.20 -11.65 8.12
CA TYR A 214 0.14 -10.22 7.80
C TYR A 214 -0.07 -9.94 6.31
N ARG A 215 0.00 -10.97 5.45
CA ARG A 215 -0.30 -10.81 4.02
C ARG A 215 -1.73 -10.30 3.84
N LEU A 216 -1.90 -9.39 2.89
CA LEU A 216 -3.23 -8.91 2.55
C LEU A 216 -4.13 -10.07 2.13
N ALA A 217 -5.28 -10.18 2.79
CA ALA A 217 -6.29 -11.15 2.41
C ALA A 217 -6.85 -10.72 1.05
N SER A 218 -6.56 -11.51 0.01
CA SER A 218 -7.33 -11.42 -1.23
C SER A 218 -8.72 -11.96 -0.91
N LEU A 219 -9.72 -11.08 -0.84
CA LEU A 219 -11.12 -11.48 -0.75
C LEU A 219 -11.42 -12.29 -2.02
N ARG A 220 -11.56 -13.61 -1.87
CA ARG A 220 -12.02 -14.51 -2.93
C ARG A 220 -13.51 -14.34 -3.19
#